data_AF-A6BHF9-F1
#
_entry.id   AF-A6BHF9-F1
#
_cell.length_a   1.000
_cell.length_b   1.000
_cell.length_c   1.000
_cell.angle_alpha   90.00
_cell.angle_beta   90.00
_cell.angle_gamma   90.00
#
_symmetry.space_group_name_H-M   'P 1'
#
loop_
_entity.id
_entity.type
_entity.pdbx_description
1 polymer ?
#
loop_
_entity_poly.entity_id
_entity_poly.type
_entity_poly.pdbx_seq_one_letter_code
_entity_poly.pdbx_strand_id
1 'polypeptide(L)'
;MLISTKYKAYAADNICVDNLKVNGLTEAFGQPLSNIRFSWEIQTGLNNVNQTEYHVVFANTRNELENQNYIYDSGWVKSEENTNVTVGYKFSENQLYYWKVQVKDNQGNISDLSEEHCFSTEIGNAWNTNQAIWSNGGDFTFFRWKKVLICLM
;
A
#
# COMPACT_ATOMS: atom_id res chain seq x y z
N MET A 1 -2.08 -11.32 28.82
CA MET A 1 -2.18 -10.38 27.68
C MET A 1 -2.10 -11.24 26.43
N LEU A 2 -3.24 -11.59 25.84
CA LEU A 2 -3.26 -12.38 24.61
C LEU A 2 -3.05 -11.42 23.45
N ILE A 3 -1.89 -11.47 22.81
CA ILE A 3 -1.67 -10.80 21.53
C ILE A 3 -2.32 -11.70 20.50
N SER A 4 -3.55 -11.38 20.10
CA SER A 4 -4.23 -12.04 18.98
C SER A 4 -3.61 -11.54 17.68
N THR A 5 -2.49 -12.13 17.27
CA THR A 5 -2.08 -12.05 15.87
C THR A 5 -3.11 -12.81 15.05
N LYS A 6 -3.79 -12.12 14.13
CA LYS A 6 -4.74 -12.72 13.20
C LYS A 6 -3.97 -13.62 12.22
N TYR A 7 -3.59 -14.82 12.63
CA TYR A 7 -3.11 -15.83 11.70
C TYR A 7 -4.33 -16.44 11.00
N LYS A 8 -4.60 -16.02 9.75
CA LYS A 8 -5.51 -16.77 8.86
C LYS A 8 -4.87 -18.15 8.66
N ALA A 9 -5.58 -19.22 9.05
CA ALA A 9 -5.18 -20.58 8.70
C ALA A 9 -5.44 -20.77 7.20
N TYR A 10 -4.38 -20.90 6.41
CA TYR A 10 -4.49 -21.18 4.99
C TYR A 10 -4.56 -22.69 4.75
N ALA A 11 -5.39 -23.11 3.79
CA ALA A 11 -5.48 -24.51 3.39
C ALA A 11 -4.10 -25.01 2.94
N ALA A 12 -3.78 -26.27 3.24
CA ALA A 12 -2.45 -26.85 3.03
C ALA A 12 -1.97 -26.76 1.57
N ASP A 13 -2.89 -26.61 0.62
CA ASP A 13 -2.62 -26.66 -0.82
C ASP A 13 -2.64 -25.29 -1.51
N ASN A 14 -2.84 -24.19 -0.76
CA ASN A 14 -2.98 -22.86 -1.35
C ASN A 14 -1.83 -21.93 -0.94
N ILE A 15 -1.40 -21.10 -1.91
CA ILE A 15 -0.54 -19.94 -1.66
C ILE A 15 -1.40 -18.69 -1.59
N CYS A 16 -1.03 -17.76 -0.72
CA CYS A 16 -1.69 -16.47 -0.60
C CYS A 16 -0.67 -15.39 -0.22
N VAL A 17 -1.08 -14.13 -0.40
CA VAL A 17 -0.21 -12.98 -0.15
C VAL A 17 -0.81 -12.11 0.94
N ASP A 18 -0.01 -11.79 1.96
CA ASP A 18 -0.41 -11.00 3.12
C ASP A 18 0.76 -10.11 3.61
N ASN A 19 0.55 -9.37 4.69
CA ASN A 19 1.52 -8.47 5.32
C ASN A 19 2.18 -7.49 4.33
N LEU A 20 1.35 -6.91 3.46
CA LEU A 20 1.74 -5.90 2.50
C LEU A 20 2.33 -4.68 3.22
N LYS A 21 3.45 -4.18 2.70
CA LYS A 21 4.16 -3.02 3.25
C LYS A 21 4.63 -2.11 2.13
N VAL A 22 4.63 -0.81 2.43
CA VAL A 22 5.27 0.20 1.58
C VAL A 22 6.39 0.86 2.37
N ASN A 23 7.61 0.83 1.82
CA ASN A 23 8.84 1.25 2.50
C ASN A 23 9.05 0.55 3.85
N GLY A 24 8.60 -0.70 3.97
CA GLY A 24 8.65 -1.48 5.22
C GLY A 24 7.58 -1.13 6.26
N LEU A 25 6.66 -0.22 5.95
CA LEU A 25 5.59 0.22 6.85
C LEU A 25 4.24 -0.40 6.45
N THR A 26 3.50 -0.87 7.46
CA THR A 26 2.09 -1.26 7.31
C THR A 26 1.16 -0.05 7.21
N GLU A 27 1.50 1.07 7.87
CA GLU A 27 0.75 2.33 7.74
C GLU A 27 1.64 3.38 7.06
N ALA A 28 1.63 3.36 5.74
CA ALA A 28 2.55 4.15 4.92
C ALA A 28 1.89 5.43 4.38
N PHE A 29 1.64 6.40 5.26
CA PHE A 29 1.10 7.70 4.85
C PHE A 29 2.21 8.74 4.66
N GLY A 30 2.09 9.61 3.67
CA GLY A 30 3.05 10.68 3.38
C GLY A 30 4.41 10.18 2.88
N GLN A 31 4.42 9.09 2.10
CA GLN A 31 5.65 8.49 1.59
C GLN A 31 6.35 9.40 0.57
N PRO A 32 7.69 9.53 0.62
CA PRO A 32 8.43 10.32 -0.36
C PRO A 32 8.25 9.73 -1.76
N LEU A 33 8.13 10.59 -2.77
CA LEU A 33 8.00 10.16 -4.17
C LEU A 33 9.27 9.48 -4.67
N SER A 34 10.42 9.93 -4.17
CA SER A 34 11.68 9.23 -4.40
C SER A 34 11.67 7.96 -3.55
N ASN A 35 11.79 6.82 -4.21
CA ASN A 35 12.06 5.55 -3.55
C ASN A 35 10.87 4.85 -2.85
N ILE A 36 9.67 4.87 -3.44
CA ILE A 36 8.58 4.00 -2.99
C ILE A 36 8.94 2.54 -3.31
N ARG A 37 8.80 1.67 -2.30
CA ARG A 37 9.21 0.26 -2.33
C ARG A 37 8.12 -0.62 -1.75
N PHE A 38 7.83 -1.72 -2.41
CA PHE A 38 6.77 -2.64 -2.03
C PHE A 38 7.36 -3.92 -1.48
N SER A 39 6.75 -4.44 -0.41
CA SER A 39 7.08 -5.74 0.14
C SER A 39 5.80 -6.49 0.47
N TRP A 40 5.83 -7.81 0.38
CA TRP A 40 4.72 -8.69 0.73
C TRP A 40 5.25 -10.04 1.21
N GLU A 41 4.42 -10.77 1.96
CA GLU A 41 4.76 -12.09 2.47
C GLU A 41 3.85 -13.14 1.84
N ILE A 42 4.44 -14.25 1.43
CA ILE A 42 3.71 -15.42 0.94
C ILE A 42 3.40 -16.30 2.15
N GLN A 43 2.13 -16.56 2.40
CA GLN A 43 1.71 -17.53 3.40
C GLN A 43 1.26 -18.81 2.68
N THR A 44 1.76 -19.95 3.15
CA THR A 44 1.47 -21.25 2.56
C THR A 44 1.71 -22.37 3.56
N GLY A 45 0.94 -23.45 3.46
CA GLY A 45 1.21 -24.71 4.16
C GLY A 45 2.17 -25.64 3.40
N LEU A 46 2.53 -25.29 2.17
CA LEU A 46 3.39 -26.07 1.31
C LEU A 46 4.87 -25.89 1.67
N ASN A 47 5.66 -26.94 1.45
CA ASN A 47 7.11 -26.88 1.62
C ASN A 47 7.78 -26.44 0.31
N ASN A 48 8.93 -25.77 0.43
CA ASN A 48 9.80 -25.39 -0.68
C ASN A 48 9.09 -24.55 -1.77
N VAL A 49 8.26 -23.58 -1.32
CA VAL A 49 7.61 -22.59 -2.16
C VAL A 49 8.52 -21.38 -2.30
N ASN A 50 8.86 -21.04 -3.54
CA ASN A 50 9.58 -19.81 -3.88
C ASN A 50 8.79 -19.07 -4.95
N GLN A 51 8.67 -17.75 -4.81
CA GLN A 51 8.08 -16.91 -5.84
C GLN A 51 8.93 -16.96 -7.12
N THR A 52 8.28 -17.00 -8.27
CA THR A 52 8.93 -16.87 -9.59
C THR A 52 8.45 -15.66 -10.36
N GLU A 53 7.20 -15.24 -10.14
CA GLU A 53 6.59 -14.09 -10.78
C GLU A 53 5.69 -13.34 -9.79
N TYR A 54 5.56 -12.02 -9.98
CA TYR A 54 4.58 -11.20 -9.29
C TYR A 54 3.75 -10.37 -10.27
N HIS A 55 2.59 -9.92 -9.82
CA HIS A 55 1.72 -9.00 -10.55
C HIS A 55 1.12 -8.01 -9.55
N VAL A 56 1.41 -6.72 -9.75
CA VAL A 56 0.97 -5.61 -8.90
C VAL A 56 0.02 -4.70 -9.68
N VAL A 57 -1.07 -4.32 -9.04
CA VAL A 57 -2.06 -3.40 -9.59
C VAL A 57 -2.32 -2.24 -8.63
N PHE A 58 -2.58 -1.05 -9.18
CA PHE A 58 -2.93 0.16 -8.43
C PHE A 58 -4.25 0.75 -8.90
N ALA A 59 -4.95 1.43 -8.00
CA ALA A 59 -6.08 2.30 -8.28
C ALA A 59 -6.11 3.51 -7.33
N ASN A 60 -6.85 4.56 -7.68
CA ASN A 60 -7.01 5.74 -6.82
C ASN A 60 -8.09 5.55 -5.76
N THR A 61 -9.03 4.65 -6.00
CA THR A 61 -10.10 4.32 -5.06
C THR A 61 -10.23 2.81 -4.87
N ARG A 62 -10.74 2.40 -3.70
CA ARG A 62 -11.08 1.00 -3.42
C ARG A 62 -12.07 0.43 -4.44
N ASN A 63 -13.08 1.22 -4.82
CA ASN A 63 -14.09 0.77 -5.77
C ASN A 63 -13.51 0.53 -7.17
N GLU A 64 -12.58 1.37 -7.63
CA GLU A 64 -11.88 1.13 -8.90
C GLU A 64 -11.04 -0.15 -8.84
N LEU A 65 -10.35 -0.39 -7.71
CA LEU A 65 -9.55 -1.60 -7.51
C LEU A 65 -10.41 -2.88 -7.52
N GLU A 66 -11.58 -2.84 -6.87
CA GLU A 66 -12.53 -3.96 -6.83
C GLU A 66 -13.15 -4.23 -8.20
N ASN A 67 -13.43 -3.18 -8.99
CA ASN A 67 -13.97 -3.29 -10.35
C ASN A 67 -12.89 -3.49 -11.42
N GLN A 68 -11.64 -3.76 -11.03
CA GLN A 68 -10.51 -3.97 -11.94
C GLN A 68 -10.21 -2.80 -12.88
N ASN A 69 -10.61 -1.59 -12.50
CA ASN A 69 -10.30 -0.34 -13.22
C ASN A 69 -8.97 0.23 -12.71
N TYR A 70 -7.87 -0.38 -13.14
CA TYR A 70 -6.54 -0.04 -12.64
C TYR A 70 -5.96 1.20 -13.33
N ILE A 71 -5.31 2.07 -12.53
CA ILE A 71 -4.50 3.17 -13.07
C ILE A 71 -3.10 2.68 -13.47
N TYR A 72 -2.70 1.52 -12.98
CA TYR A 72 -1.48 0.82 -13.34
C TYR A 72 -1.63 -0.68 -13.09
N ASP A 73 -1.10 -1.45 -14.02
CA ASP A 73 -1.03 -2.90 -14.02
C ASP A 73 0.38 -3.27 -14.50
N SER A 74 1.14 -4.00 -13.68
CA SER A 74 2.51 -4.39 -14.04
C SER A 74 2.56 -5.52 -15.06
N GLY A 75 1.45 -6.22 -15.29
CA GLY A 75 1.42 -7.58 -15.81
C GLY A 75 2.20 -8.54 -14.91
N TRP A 76 2.44 -9.74 -15.43
CA TRP A 76 3.34 -10.70 -14.79
C TRP A 76 4.79 -10.30 -15.00
N VAL A 77 5.50 -10.01 -13.91
CA VAL A 77 6.92 -9.70 -13.89
C VAL A 77 7.68 -10.90 -13.35
N LYS A 78 8.65 -11.42 -14.12
CA LYS A 78 9.52 -12.51 -13.69
C LYS A 78 10.53 -12.01 -12.67
N SER A 79 10.36 -12.41 -11.42
CA SER A 79 11.22 -12.01 -10.32
C SER A 79 10.92 -12.85 -9.07
N GLU A 80 11.98 -13.28 -8.41
CA GLU A 80 11.94 -13.96 -7.11
C GLU A 80 11.85 -12.95 -5.95
N GLU A 81 11.98 -11.65 -6.24
CA GLU A 81 11.94 -10.58 -5.24
C GLU A 81 10.51 -10.34 -4.72
N ASN A 82 10.35 -10.36 -3.40
CA ASN A 82 9.11 -10.02 -2.70
C ASN A 82 9.29 -8.90 -1.67
N THR A 83 10.51 -8.38 -1.56
CA THR A 83 10.90 -7.38 -0.58
C THR A 83 11.59 -6.24 -1.30
N ASN A 84 11.26 -5.00 -0.92
CA ASN A 84 11.91 -3.80 -1.46
C ASN A 84 11.80 -3.68 -3.01
N VAL A 85 10.67 -4.11 -3.56
CA VAL A 85 10.40 -4.14 -5.00
C VAL A 85 10.04 -2.74 -5.50
N THR A 86 10.59 -2.36 -6.65
CA THR A 86 10.20 -1.17 -7.40
C THR A 86 9.24 -1.52 -8.51
N VAL A 87 8.21 -0.68 -8.66
CA VAL A 87 7.28 -0.74 -9.79
C VAL A 87 7.59 0.40 -10.76
N GLY A 88 7.28 0.19 -12.05
CA GLY A 88 7.53 1.17 -13.11
C GLY A 88 6.56 2.36 -13.13
N TYR A 89 5.75 2.53 -12.09
CA TYR A 89 4.76 3.60 -12.01
C TYR A 89 5.35 4.87 -11.40
N LYS A 90 5.05 6.02 -12.01
CA LYS A 90 5.45 7.34 -11.49
C LYS A 90 4.33 7.92 -10.64
N PHE A 91 4.51 7.92 -9.33
CA PHE A 91 3.54 8.44 -8.37
C PHE A 91 3.47 9.97 -8.38
N SER A 92 2.30 10.50 -8.04
CA SER A 92 2.03 11.94 -7.87
C SER A 92 2.01 12.32 -6.40
N GLU A 93 2.38 13.57 -6.08
CA GLU A 93 2.27 14.13 -4.73
C GLU A 93 0.80 14.22 -4.27
N ASN A 94 0.61 14.21 -2.95
CA ASN A 94 -0.68 14.40 -2.28
C ASN A 94 -1.80 13.48 -2.77
N GLN A 95 -1.48 12.22 -3.04
CA GLN A 95 -2.40 11.25 -3.61
C GLN A 95 -2.49 10.00 -2.73
N LEU A 96 -3.70 9.44 -2.64
CA LEU A 96 -3.95 8.14 -2.01
C LEU A 96 -3.99 7.06 -3.08
N TYR A 97 -3.27 5.97 -2.85
CA TYR A 97 -3.23 4.82 -3.73
C TYR A 97 -3.70 3.58 -3.00
N TYR A 98 -4.49 2.76 -3.68
CA TYR A 98 -4.85 1.42 -3.26
C TYR A 98 -4.16 0.43 -4.18
N TRP A 99 -3.68 -0.67 -3.62
CA TRP A 99 -2.92 -1.65 -4.36
C TRP A 99 -3.18 -3.06 -3.86
N LYS A 100 -2.95 -4.01 -4.77
CA LYS A 100 -2.97 -5.44 -4.52
C LYS A 100 -1.80 -6.09 -5.25
N VAL A 101 -1.40 -7.24 -4.75
CA VAL A 101 -0.38 -8.08 -5.38
C VAL A 101 -0.85 -9.53 -5.41
N GLN A 102 -0.49 -10.24 -6.47
CA GLN A 102 -0.56 -11.69 -6.54
C GLN A 102 0.76 -12.23 -7.07
N VAL A 103 1.02 -13.48 -6.79
CA VAL A 103 2.28 -14.16 -7.10
C VAL A 103 2.06 -15.51 -7.75
N LYS A 104 3.07 -15.96 -8.51
CA LYS A 104 3.24 -17.36 -8.91
C LYS A 104 4.44 -17.96 -8.21
N ASP A 105 4.35 -19.24 -7.88
CA ASP A 105 5.47 -19.98 -7.31
C ASP A 105 6.21 -20.85 -8.33
N ASN A 106 7.24 -21.54 -7.85
CA ASN A 106 8.07 -22.49 -8.60
C ASN A 106 7.37 -23.83 -8.92
N GLN A 107 6.18 -24.06 -8.39
CA GLN A 107 5.37 -25.26 -8.61
C GLN A 107 4.23 -25.00 -9.59
N GLY A 108 4.08 -23.76 -10.06
CA GLY A 108 3.05 -23.34 -11.00
C GLY A 108 1.75 -22.89 -10.34
N ASN A 109 1.71 -22.79 -9.01
CA ASN A 109 0.55 -22.28 -8.31
C ASN A 109 0.45 -20.77 -8.48
N ILE A 110 -0.78 -20.28 -8.61
CA ILE A 110 -1.09 -18.86 -8.71
C ILE A 110 -1.96 -18.51 -7.50
N SER A 111 -1.56 -17.48 -6.77
CA SER A 111 -2.37 -16.93 -5.66
C SER A 111 -3.48 -16.04 -6.20
N ASP A 112 -4.57 -15.94 -5.44
CA ASP A 112 -5.52 -14.84 -5.61
C ASP A 112 -4.83 -13.50 -5.33
N LEU A 113 -5.39 -12.41 -5.86
CA LEU A 113 -5.01 -11.06 -5.44
C LEU A 113 -5.17 -10.92 -3.92
N SER A 114 -4.17 -10.30 -3.31
CA SER A 114 -4.19 -9.98 -1.88
C SER A 114 -5.43 -9.17 -1.49
N GLU A 115 -5.67 -9.10 -0.18
CA GLU A 115 -6.52 -8.03 0.38
C GLU A 115 -5.97 -6.66 -0.05
N GLU A 116 -6.85 -5.67 -0.20
CA GLU A 116 -6.42 -4.33 -0.58
C GLU A 116 -5.58 -3.70 0.53
N HIS A 117 -4.53 -3.02 0.11
CA HIS A 117 -3.73 -2.18 0.99
C HIS A 117 -3.67 -0.76 0.40
N CYS A 118 -3.53 0.25 1.26
CA CYS A 118 -3.39 1.63 0.80
C CYS A 118 -2.14 2.31 1.36
N PHE A 119 -1.69 3.35 0.67
CA PHE A 119 -0.63 4.23 1.12
C PHE A 119 -0.85 5.61 0.49
N SER A 120 -0.32 6.67 1.10
CA SER A 120 -0.37 8.01 0.52
C SER A 120 1.02 8.56 0.27
N THR A 121 1.13 9.43 -0.72
CA THR A 121 2.37 10.13 -1.03
C THR A 121 2.48 11.42 -0.23
N GLU A 122 3.71 11.91 -0.12
CA GLU A 122 4.03 13.20 0.47
C GLU A 122 3.22 14.32 -0.19
N ILE A 123 2.93 15.36 0.58
CA ILE A 123 2.06 16.45 0.16
C ILE A 123 2.68 17.34 -0.92
N GLY A 124 3.99 17.21 -1.12
CA GLY A 124 4.75 18.00 -2.07
C GLY A 124 4.76 19.48 -1.72
N ASN A 125 4.82 20.31 -2.76
CA ASN A 125 4.92 21.77 -2.59
C ASN A 125 3.58 22.45 -2.32
N ALA A 126 2.45 21.73 -2.38
CA ALA A 126 1.12 22.31 -2.23
C ALA A 126 0.88 23.04 -0.89
N TRP A 127 1.71 22.76 0.14
CA TRP A 127 1.60 23.35 1.49
C TRP A 127 2.67 24.40 1.79
N ASN A 128 3.54 24.74 0.84
CA ASN A 128 4.61 25.73 1.03
C ASN A 128 4.12 27.16 1.34
N THR A 129 2.81 27.42 1.20
CA THR A 129 2.16 28.70 1.52
C THR A 129 1.49 28.74 2.89
N ASN A 130 1.36 27.60 3.58
CA ASN A 130 0.81 27.60 4.93
C ASN A 130 1.92 28.00 5.90
N GLN A 131 1.89 29.26 6.37
CA GLN A 131 2.71 29.70 7.49
C GLN A 131 2.35 28.83 8.70
N ALA A 132 3.18 27.83 8.97
CA ALA A 132 3.03 27.01 10.16
C ALA A 132 3.15 27.92 11.39
N ILE A 133 2.08 27.94 12.21
CA ILE A 133 2.07 28.69 13.47
C ILE A 133 2.71 27.79 14.52
N TRP A 134 3.99 28.04 14.82
CA TRP A 134 4.71 27.39 15.91
C TRP A 134 4.58 28.24 17.18
N SER A 135 4.23 27.62 18.32
CA SER A 135 4.16 28.29 19.63
C SER A 135 5.38 27.91 20.46
N ASN A 136 6.10 28.90 21.00
CA ASN A 136 7.40 28.73 21.68
C ASN A 136 7.30 28.28 23.16
N GLY A 137 6.21 27.62 23.55
CA GLY A 137 6.02 27.05 24.89
C GLY A 137 5.82 28.10 26.01
N GLY A 138 4.73 27.98 26.77
CA GLY A 138 4.47 28.81 27.95
C GLY A 138 2.98 28.98 28.27
N ASP A 139 2.13 29.06 27.26
CA ASP A 139 0.67 29.19 27.39
C ASP A 139 -0.06 28.24 26.44
N PHE A 140 -1.20 27.70 26.89
CA PHE A 140 -2.08 26.88 26.07
C PHE A 140 -2.54 27.68 24.84
N THR A 141 -2.16 27.22 23.64
CA THR A 141 -2.60 27.81 22.37
C THR A 141 -3.82 27.03 21.87
N PHE A 142 -4.97 27.70 21.74
CA PHE A 142 -6.19 27.08 21.22
C PHE A 142 -6.26 27.27 19.70
N PHE A 143 -6.21 26.16 18.94
CA PHE A 143 -6.56 26.18 17.53
C PHE A 143 -8.09 26.18 17.40
N ARG A 144 -8.65 27.31 16.98
CA ARG A 144 -10.07 27.43 16.60
C ARG A 144 -10.18 27.50 15.09
N TRP A 145 -10.88 26.54 14.51
CA TRP A 145 -11.16 26.52 13.08
C TRP A 145 -12.67 26.43 12.86
N LYS A 146 -13.16 27.11 11.82
CA LYS A 146 -14.56 27.07 11.41
C LYS A 146 -14.62 26.37 10.04
N LYS A 147 -15.18 25.17 9.99
CA LYS A 147 -15.40 24.46 8.73
C LYS A 147 -16.65 25.03 8.07
N VAL A 148 -16.50 25.65 6.89
CA VAL A 148 -17.64 26.04 6.04
C VAL A 148 -17.63 25.12 4.84
N LEU A 149 -18.58 24.19 4.79
CA LEU A 149 -18.85 23.38 3.61
C LEU A 149 -19.73 24.20 2.68
N ILE A 150 -19.17 24.68 1.57
CA ILE A 150 -19.95 25.29 0.49
C ILE A 150 -20.40 24.14 -0.41
N CYS A 151 -21.69 23.85 -0.39
CA CYS A 151 -22.31 22.95 -1.36
C CYS A 151 -22.52 23.77 -2.64
N LEU A 152 -21.81 23.42 -3.72
CA LEU A 152 -22.10 23.94 -5.06
C LEU A 152 -23.23 23.09 -5.64
N MET A 153 -24.37 23.74 -5.94
CA MET A 153 -25.48 23.18 -6.71
C MET A 153 -25.23 23.33 -8.20
#